data_AF-A0A350ACG4-F1
#
_entry.id   AF-A0A350ACG4-F1
#
_cell.length_a   1.000
_cell.length_b   1.000
_cell.length_c   1.000
_cell.angle_alpha   90.00
_cell.angle_beta   90.00
_cell.angle_gamma   90.00
#
_symmetry.space_group_name_H-M   'P 1'
#
loop_
_entity.id
_entity.type
_entity.pdbx_description
1 polymer ?
#
loop_
_entity_poly.entity_id
_entity_poly.type
_entity_poly.pdbx_seq_one_letter_code
_entity_poly.pdbx_strand_id
1 'polypeptide(L)' 'MKKLILTVAALALSAGMGMAASHGKTIRLGTEGAYPPYNYIDDKGEIAGFERDLGDELCKRA' A
#
# COMPACT_ATOMS: atom_id res chain seq x y z
N MET A 1 24.05 -14.67 31.96
CA MET A 1 23.54 -15.33 30.73
C MET A 1 22.04 -15.17 30.52
N LYS A 2 21.17 -15.48 31.50
CA LYS A 2 19.70 -15.35 31.35
C LYS A 2 19.21 -13.96 30.92
N LYS A 3 19.78 -12.90 31.51
CA LYS A 3 19.45 -11.50 31.14
C LYS A 3 19.81 -11.18 29.69
N LEU A 4 20.92 -11.72 29.19
CA LEU A 4 21.39 -11.50 27.81
C LEU A 4 20.50 -12.20 26.78
N ILE A 5 20.05 -13.41 27.11
CA ILE A 5 19.11 -14.18 26.27
C ILE A 5 17.76 -13.46 26.19
N LEU A 6 17.27 -12.93 27.31
CA LEU A 6 16.02 -12.18 27.36
C LEU A 6 16.07 -10.87 26.57
N THR A 7 17.18 -10.12 26.63
CA THR A 7 17.33 -8.88 25.84
C THR A 7 17.43 -9.16 24.35
N VAL A 8 18.16 -10.20 23.93
CA VAL A 8 18.22 -10.59 22.51
C VAL A 8 16.86 -11.04 21.98
N ALA A 9 16.11 -11.82 22.77
CA ALA A 9 14.76 -12.24 22.39
C ALA A 9 13.81 -11.04 22.24
N ALA A 10 13.84 -10.09 23.18
CA ALA A 10 13.02 -8.88 23.09
C ALA A 10 13.38 -8.02 21.86
N LEU A 11 14.68 -7.87 21.58
CA LEU A 11 15.14 -7.13 20.41
C LEU A 11 14.72 -7.81 19.10
N ALA A 12 14.85 -9.14 19.02
CA ALA A 12 14.42 -9.91 17.85
C ALA A 12 12.91 -9.80 17.59
N LEU A 13 12.08 -9.84 18.63
CA LEU A 13 10.63 -9.62 18.50
C LEU A 13 10.31 -8.21 18.03
N SER A 14 11.02 -7.19 18.53
CA SER A 14 10.79 -5.79 18.13
C SER A 14 11.24 -5.48 16.70
N ALA A 15 12.27 -6.18 16.20
CA ALA A 15 12.80 -5.96 14.86
C ALA A 15 11.81 -6.41 13.76
N GLY A 16 11.01 -7.44 14.00
CA GLY A 16 9.98 -7.89 13.05
C GLY A 16 8.81 -6.92 12.89
N MET A 17 8.54 -6.08 13.89
CA MET A 17 7.41 -5.15 13.90
C MET A 17 7.64 -3.91 13.01
N GLY A 18 8.91 -3.56 12.73
CA GLY A 18 9.26 -2.40 11.89
C GLY A 18 9.21 -2.66 10.38
N MET A 19 9.18 -3.93 9.95
CA MET A 19 9.25 -4.29 8.52
C MET A 19 7.91 -4.18 7.79
N ALA A 20 6.79 -4.13 8.51
CA ALA A 20 5.46 -3.97 7.91
C ALA A 20 5.26 -2.60 7.23
N ALA A 21 5.99 -1.57 7.67
CA ALA A 21 5.90 -0.22 7.12
C ALA A 21 6.70 -0.02 5.81
N SER A 22 7.47 -1.02 5.36
CA SER A 22 8.37 -0.88 4.20
C SER A 22 7.69 -1.01 2.82
N HIS A 23 6.36 -1.17 2.75
CA HIS A 23 5.61 -1.18 1.49
C HIS A 23 5.41 0.24 0.88
N GLY A 24 5.75 1.29 1.61
CA GLY A 24 5.57 2.67 1.17
C GLY A 24 6.73 3.18 0.33
N LYS A 25 6.54 3.24 -1.00
CA LYS A 25 7.21 4.29 -1.80
C LYS A 25 6.27 4.99 -2.76
N THR A 26 5.48 4.25 -3.54
CA THR A 26 4.38 4.72 -4.39
C THR A 26 3.92 3.49 -5.18
N ILE A 27 2.62 3.19 -5.19
CA ILE A 27 2.07 2.16 -6.08
C ILE A 27 1.62 2.85 -7.36
N ARG A 28 2.19 2.44 -8.50
CA ARG A 28 1.79 2.93 -9.82
C ARG A 28 0.80 1.95 -10.42
N LEU A 29 -0.47 2.35 -10.47
CA LEU A 29 -1.55 1.58 -11.09
C LEU A 29 -1.80 2.12 -12.50
N GLY A 30 -1.82 1.23 -13.50
CA GLY A 30 -2.20 1.55 -14.86
C GLY A 30 -3.58 1.00 -15.18
N THR A 31 -4.38 1.75 -15.93
CA THR A 31 -5.66 1.32 -16.49
C THR A 31 -5.80 1.85 -17.93
N GLU A 32 -6.73 1.28 -18.70
CA GLU A 32 -6.93 1.57 -20.12
C GLU A 32 -7.49 2.99 -20.36
N GLY A 33 -8.43 3.44 -19.53
CA GLY A 33 -9.07 4.75 -19.66
C GLY A 33 -10.12 4.84 -20.79
N ALA A 34 -10.64 3.71 -21.27
CA ALA A 34 -11.58 3.66 -22.40
C ALA A 34 -12.82 2.77 -22.16
N TYR A 35 -13.06 2.34 -20.92
CA TYR A 35 -14.14 1.42 -20.57
C TYR A 35 -15.06 1.93 -19.44
N PRO A 36 -15.94 2.92 -19.70
CA PRO A 36 -16.92 3.38 -18.71
C PRO A 36 -17.90 2.26 -18.30
N PRO A 37 -18.35 2.23 -17.02
CA PRO A 37 -17.99 3.13 -15.92
C PRO A 37 -16.75 2.71 -15.12
N TYR A 38 -15.99 1.71 -15.59
CA TYR A 38 -14.91 1.08 -14.84
C TYR A 38 -13.61 1.88 -14.89
N ASN A 39 -13.20 2.35 -16.07
CA ASN A 39 -12.08 3.27 -16.25
C ASN A 39 -12.32 4.18 -17.45
N TYR A 40 -12.08 5.48 -17.31
CA TYR A 40 -12.22 6.46 -18.40
C TYR A 40 -11.41 7.73 -18.10
N ILE A 41 -11.28 8.60 -19.11
CA ILE A 41 -10.73 9.96 -18.94
C ILE A 41 -11.90 10.94 -18.80
N ASP A 42 -11.90 11.76 -17.75
CA ASP A 42 -12.94 12.77 -17.51
C ASP A 42 -12.68 14.09 -18.27
N ASP A 43 -13.58 15.06 -18.12
CA ASP A 43 -13.48 16.38 -18.78
C ASP A 43 -12.25 17.20 -18.33
N LYS A 44 -11.57 16.80 -17.26
CA LYS A 44 -10.34 17.42 -16.76
C LYS A 44 -9.08 16.71 -17.28
N GLY A 45 -9.24 15.62 -18.02
CA GLY A 45 -8.13 14.80 -18.49
C GLY A 45 -7.59 13.83 -17.43
N GLU A 46 -8.35 13.55 -16.38
CA GLU A 46 -7.95 12.65 -15.29
C GLU A 46 -8.56 11.25 -15.45
N ILE A 47 -7.88 10.23 -14.91
CA ILE A 47 -8.43 8.87 -14.83
C ILE A 47 -9.55 8.83 -13.79
N ALA A 48 -10.73 8.38 -14.21
CA ALA A 48 -11.91 8.22 -13.38
C ALA A 48 -12.57 6.85 -13.58
N GLY A 49 -13.54 6.52 -12.73
CA GLY A 49 -14.29 5.25 -12.76
C GLY A 49 -13.97 4.32 -11.59
N PHE A 50 -14.69 3.20 -11.52
CA PHE A 50 -14.61 2.26 -10.40
C PHE A 50 -13.19 1.79 -10.07
N GLU A 51 -12.36 1.54 -11.07
CA GLU A 51 -10.98 1.06 -10.86
C GLU A 51 -10.10 2.12 -10.20
N ARG A 52 -10.34 3.41 -10.51
CA ARG A 52 -9.67 4.53 -9.84
C ARG A 52 -10.03 4.54 -8.35
N ASP A 53 -11.33 4.46 -8.05
CA ASP A 53 -11.85 4.49 -6.68
C ASP A 53 -11.35 3.31 -5.85
N LEU A 54 -11.36 2.11 -6.45
CA LEU A 54 -10.84 0.90 -5.82
C LEU A 54 -9.34 1.02 -5.51
N GLY A 55 -8.55 1.49 -6.49
CA GLY A 55 -7.11 1.68 -6.31
C GLY A 55 -6.77 2.66 -5.18
N ASP A 56 -7.51 3.76 -5.09
CA ASP A 56 -7.37 4.74 -4.01
C ASP A 56 -7.71 4.13 -2.65
N GLU A 57 -8.78 3.35 -2.56
CA GLU A 57 -9.18 2.71 -1.30
C GLU A 57 -8.19 1.64 -0.84
N LEU A 58 -7.64 0.86 -1.76
CA LEU A 58 -6.58 -0.10 -1.46
C LEU A 58 -5.33 0.60 -0.93
N CYS A 59 -4.92 1.71 -1.57
CA CYS A 59 -3.75 2.47 -1.12
C CYS A 59 -3.94 3.11 0.26
N LYS A 60 -5.16 3.49 0.64
CA LYS A 60 -5.47 4.02 1.99
C LYS A 60 -5.38 2.96 3.09
N ARG A 61 -5.63 1.69 2.77
CA ARG A 61 -5.65 0.56 3.72
C ARG A 61 -4.32 -0.20 3.81
N ALA A 62 -3.39 0.12 2.91
CA ALA A 62 -2.08 -0.52 2.78
C ALA A 62 -1.01 0.09 3.71
#